data_AF-A0A9D7LPD0-F1
#
_entry.id   AF-A0A9D7LPD0-F1
#
_cell.length_a   1.000
_cell.length_b   1.000
_cell.length_c   1.000
_cell.angle_alpha   90.00
_cell.angle_beta   90.00
_cell.angle_gamma   90.00
#
_symmetry.space_group_name_H-M   'P 1'
#
loop_
_entity.id
_entity.type
_entity.pdbx_description
1 polymer ?
#
loop_
_entity_poly.entity_id
_entity_poly.type
_entity_poly.pdbx_seq_one_letter_code
_entity_poly.pdbx_strand_id
1 'polypeptide(L)'
;MPASPDAGAGALPYLGDEPSQVAALVSVLTRSGAQLVQVETASRGTIPQLREAWVQGVAGDRAAAVAQRLSGRVEALPGGLKVAAAAVEDYHGELVRCRRAVDQLRAALAELRPLESRVKAFGDWIEPDEEKAYQQARTDLAVAAARWGYSDIAGVYASYAWVTRMVAQAQEACSGVLRTQALSLTPDSQGESRIWAMPSLESAALIDGFIAHGLLPREAATMDARQLMSYLADHPDVARKLVDNNPGEGAHGSAEEFLHNLGRAVIDPSDREALGERRQLTRAYFEGLAVEEQKLVGILFPSEVGNLSGAPFVARDAANYVNIVVAREDQAAKVADLQARLEAAEASLRPGDDAVGEILALQSALADNEAVWQTYDKLVREPQRQIVVFDHASGAFAEVKPPIGPLTENIGLVVPGTGTNMGGILGNVATYDDFAMLAKGSLSMVTWMGGPLPQSILTEAPDPSYAIKLGPKLAEFPRPATRSALLHRIQQSRAVGGGAFLRRWCGRCCGAVWPRCRSSPSR
;
A
#
# COMPACT_ATOMS: atom_id res chain seq x y z
N MET A 1 -12.07 -18.56 -0.50
CA MET A 1 -12.26 -20.02 -0.37
C MET A 1 -12.03 -20.38 1.09
N PRO A 2 -12.95 -21.05 1.80
CA PRO A 2 -12.66 -21.47 3.17
C PRO A 2 -11.66 -22.62 3.14
N ALA A 3 -10.72 -22.60 4.08
CA ALA A 3 -9.68 -23.61 4.23
C ALA A 3 -10.28 -25.00 4.50
N SER A 4 -9.54 -26.04 4.11
CA SER A 4 -9.91 -27.44 4.31
C SER A 4 -10.12 -27.75 5.81
N PRO A 5 -11.13 -28.56 6.22
CA PRO A 5 -11.54 -28.72 7.62
C PRO A 5 -10.59 -29.53 8.53
N ASP A 6 -9.43 -29.99 8.05
CA ASP A 6 -8.57 -30.93 8.78
C ASP A 6 -7.50 -30.27 9.68
N ALA A 7 -7.54 -28.95 9.87
CA ALA A 7 -6.62 -28.26 10.77
C ALA A 7 -7.13 -28.25 12.23
N GLY A 8 -6.72 -29.25 13.02
CA GLY A 8 -6.76 -29.22 14.49
C GLY A 8 -8.14 -29.47 15.12
N ALA A 9 -8.34 -30.67 15.65
CA ALA A 9 -9.58 -31.09 16.28
C ALA A 9 -10.01 -30.20 17.46
N GLY A 10 -10.94 -29.27 17.22
CA GLY A 10 -12.19 -29.27 17.98
C GLY A 10 -12.70 -27.99 18.62
N ALA A 11 -11.95 -26.89 18.60
CA ALA A 11 -12.47 -25.62 19.12
C ALA A 11 -12.94 -24.72 17.98
N LEU A 12 -14.24 -24.42 17.92
CA LEU A 12 -14.75 -23.28 17.14
C LEU A 12 -14.10 -22.00 17.69
N PRO A 13 -13.23 -21.27 16.98
CA PRO A 13 -12.54 -20.12 17.56
C PRO A 13 -13.54 -19.01 17.92
N TYR A 14 -13.17 -18.14 18.87
CA TYR A 14 -13.91 -16.88 19.03
C TYR A 14 -13.65 -15.98 17.82
N LEU A 15 -14.65 -15.19 17.45
CA LEU A 15 -14.63 -14.34 16.26
C LEU A 15 -14.63 -12.87 16.68
N GLY A 16 -13.91 -12.04 15.93
CA GLY A 16 -13.84 -10.59 16.15
C GLY A 16 -12.93 -10.19 17.31
N ASP A 17 -13.09 -8.94 17.74
CA ASP A 17 -12.27 -8.32 18.78
C ASP A 17 -12.56 -8.88 20.18
N GLU A 18 -11.71 -8.53 21.14
CA GLU A 18 -11.91 -8.87 22.54
C GLU A 18 -12.91 -7.91 23.21
N PRO A 19 -14.06 -8.37 23.74
CA PRO A 19 -15.12 -7.49 24.25
C PRO A 19 -14.64 -6.51 25.31
N SER A 20 -13.71 -6.93 26.18
CA SER A 20 -13.15 -6.06 27.21
C SER A 20 -12.35 -4.88 26.63
N GLN A 21 -11.67 -5.07 25.50
CA GLN A 21 -10.95 -4.00 24.79
C GLN A 21 -11.94 -3.05 24.12
N VAL A 22 -13.00 -3.57 23.50
CA VAL A 22 -14.05 -2.76 22.88
C VAL A 22 -14.78 -1.92 23.94
N ALA A 23 -15.13 -2.49 25.09
CA ALA A 23 -15.73 -1.75 26.21
C ALA A 23 -14.79 -0.66 26.78
N ALA A 24 -13.49 -0.93 26.84
CA ALA A 24 -12.50 0.06 27.23
C ALA A 24 -12.46 1.25 26.26
N LEU A 25 -12.58 0.99 24.94
CA LEU A 25 -12.66 2.03 23.92
C LEU A 25 -13.92 2.90 24.08
N VAL A 26 -15.09 2.31 24.37
CA VAL A 26 -16.31 3.09 24.65
C VAL A 26 -16.08 4.05 25.82
N SER A 27 -15.41 3.57 26.88
CA SER A 27 -15.09 4.38 28.06
C SER A 27 -14.16 5.56 27.72
N VAL A 28 -13.18 5.33 26.85
CA VAL A 28 -12.27 6.37 26.35
C VAL A 28 -13.04 7.42 25.55
N LEU A 29 -13.83 7.00 24.55
CA LEU A 29 -14.61 7.91 23.70
C LEU A 29 -15.58 8.76 24.53
N THR A 30 -16.26 8.15 25.49
CA THR A 30 -17.18 8.83 26.41
C THR A 30 -16.46 9.87 27.26
N ARG A 31 -15.30 9.51 27.84
CA ARG A 31 -14.49 10.43 28.64
C ARG A 31 -13.97 11.59 27.80
N SER A 32 -13.45 11.33 26.61
CA SER A 32 -12.96 12.36 25.69
C SER A 32 -14.09 13.31 25.28
N GLY A 33 -15.29 12.79 25.00
CA GLY A 33 -16.48 13.60 24.76
C GLY A 33 -16.80 14.54 25.92
N ALA A 34 -16.77 14.04 27.16
CA ALA A 34 -17.00 14.85 28.35
C ALA A 34 -15.92 15.92 28.56
N GLN A 35 -14.66 15.61 28.31
CA GLN A 35 -13.56 16.57 28.38
C GLN A 35 -13.70 17.68 27.33
N LEU A 36 -14.12 17.35 26.10
CA LEU A 36 -14.33 18.35 25.06
C LEU A 36 -15.49 19.30 25.37
N VAL A 37 -16.55 18.83 26.04
CA VAL A 37 -17.63 19.71 26.55
C VAL A 37 -17.08 20.72 27.57
N GLN A 38 -16.11 20.32 28.41
CA GLN A 38 -15.47 21.25 29.35
C GLN A 38 -14.64 22.30 28.60
N VAL A 39 -13.87 21.88 27.59
CA VAL A 39 -13.07 22.79 26.74
C VAL A 39 -13.97 23.77 25.99
N GLU A 40 -15.07 23.29 25.41
CA GLU A 40 -16.08 24.10 24.74
C GLU A 40 -16.69 25.16 25.69
N THR A 41 -17.06 24.73 26.89
CA THR A 41 -17.64 25.62 27.91
C THR A 41 -16.63 26.71 28.30
N ALA A 42 -15.36 26.34 28.50
CA ALA A 42 -14.30 27.27 28.81
C ALA A 42 -14.00 28.24 27.64
N SER A 43 -13.97 27.74 26.39
CA SER A 43 -13.73 28.58 25.22
C SER A 43 -14.86 29.59 25.01
N ARG A 44 -16.12 29.16 25.19
CA ARG A 44 -17.30 30.03 25.09
C ARG A 44 -17.25 31.17 26.13
N GLY A 45 -16.72 30.91 27.32
CA GLY A 45 -16.51 31.94 28.36
C GLY A 45 -15.32 32.88 28.09
N THR A 46 -14.27 32.40 27.40
CA THR A 46 -13.02 33.16 27.20
C THR A 46 -13.08 34.09 25.97
N ILE A 47 -13.79 33.69 24.90
CA ILE A 47 -13.86 34.47 23.65
C ILE A 47 -14.41 35.91 23.88
N PRO A 48 -15.47 36.13 24.68
CA PRO A 48 -15.91 37.48 25.01
C PRO A 48 -14.83 38.31 25.73
N GLN A 49 -14.10 37.70 26.67
CA GLN A 49 -13.01 38.37 27.41
C GLN A 49 -11.86 38.79 26.48
N LEU A 50 -11.51 37.94 25.51
CA LEU A 50 -10.52 38.27 24.48
C LEU A 50 -10.99 39.49 23.65
N ARG A 51 -12.29 39.56 23.35
CA ARG A 51 -12.87 40.67 22.60
C ARG A 51 -12.88 41.97 23.42
N GLU A 52 -13.17 41.88 24.71
CA GLU A 52 -13.12 43.02 25.63
C GLU A 52 -11.70 43.55 25.82
N ALA A 53 -10.68 42.69 25.83
CA ALA A 53 -9.29 43.10 25.92
C ALA A 53 -8.78 43.81 24.65
N TRP A 54 -9.35 43.49 23.48
CA TRP A 54 -9.01 44.09 22.18
C TRP A 54 -10.22 44.77 21.54
N VAL A 55 -10.63 45.87 22.18
CA VAL A 55 -11.84 46.63 21.82
C VAL A 55 -11.81 47.15 20.37
N GLN A 56 -10.63 47.48 19.82
CA GLN A 56 -10.48 48.04 18.47
C GLN A 56 -9.23 47.52 17.75
N GLY A 57 -9.37 47.20 16.47
CA GLY A 57 -8.26 46.91 15.56
C GLY A 57 -8.42 45.62 14.75
N VAL A 58 -7.91 45.63 13.52
CA VAL A 58 -7.99 44.52 12.55
C VAL A 58 -7.42 43.21 13.11
N ALA A 59 -6.39 43.28 13.97
CA ALA A 59 -5.81 42.10 14.62
C ALA A 59 -6.78 41.46 15.63
N GLY A 60 -7.49 42.26 16.42
CA GLY A 60 -8.49 41.78 17.38
C GLY A 60 -9.71 41.16 16.68
N ASP A 61 -10.17 41.75 15.57
CA ASP A 61 -11.23 41.18 14.74
C ASP A 61 -10.84 39.81 14.16
N ARG A 62 -9.61 39.70 13.64
CA ARG A 62 -9.09 38.42 13.10
C ARG A 62 -8.96 37.36 14.19
N ALA A 63 -8.40 37.70 15.34
CA ALA A 63 -8.24 36.76 16.45
C ALA A 63 -9.60 36.26 16.97
N ALA A 64 -10.57 37.16 17.15
CA ALA A 64 -11.93 36.80 17.54
C ALA A 64 -12.59 35.89 16.49
N ALA A 65 -12.46 36.19 15.19
CA ALA A 65 -13.01 35.37 14.13
C ALA A 65 -12.37 33.96 14.06
N VAL A 66 -11.05 33.86 14.29
CA VAL A 66 -10.36 32.55 14.40
C VAL A 66 -10.87 31.78 15.62
N ALA A 67 -10.96 32.43 16.78
CA ALA A 67 -11.42 31.80 18.01
C ALA A 67 -12.87 31.32 17.91
N GLN A 68 -13.76 32.09 17.27
CA GLN A 68 -15.15 31.68 17.00
C GLN A 68 -15.22 30.48 16.07
N ARG A 69 -14.43 30.45 14.98
CA ARG A 69 -14.35 29.28 14.09
C ARG A 69 -13.86 28.03 14.81
N LEU A 70 -12.83 28.17 15.66
CA LEU A 70 -12.34 27.07 16.48
C LEU A 70 -13.40 26.60 17.48
N SER A 71 -14.08 27.52 18.15
CA SER A 71 -15.15 27.18 19.11
C SER A 71 -16.30 26.43 18.43
N GLY A 72 -16.74 26.85 17.24
CA GLY A 72 -17.78 26.15 16.49
C GLY A 72 -17.38 24.73 16.09
N ARG A 73 -16.08 24.48 15.84
CA ARG A 73 -15.56 23.12 15.60
C ARG A 73 -15.53 22.29 16.86
N VAL A 74 -15.07 22.87 17.96
CA VAL A 74 -15.04 22.19 19.27
C VAL A 74 -16.45 21.82 19.72
N GLU A 75 -17.46 22.64 19.40
CA GLU A 75 -18.87 22.37 19.69
C GLU A 75 -19.44 21.13 18.97
N ALA A 76 -18.95 20.82 17.75
CA ALA A 76 -19.42 19.65 16.99
C ALA A 76 -18.79 18.33 17.46
N LEU A 77 -17.59 18.36 18.04
CA LEU A 77 -16.83 17.16 18.41
C LEU A 77 -17.52 16.26 19.46
N PRO A 78 -18.09 16.79 20.57
CA PRO A 78 -18.77 15.95 21.56
C PRO A 78 -19.91 15.12 20.97
N GLY A 79 -20.68 15.71 20.04
CA GLY A 79 -21.76 15.01 19.35
C GLY A 79 -21.25 13.82 18.54
N GLY A 80 -20.19 14.04 17.75
CA GLY A 80 -19.56 13.00 16.95
C GLY A 80 -18.97 11.86 17.80
N LEU A 81 -18.27 12.21 18.89
CA LEU A 81 -17.71 11.21 19.82
C LEU A 81 -18.81 10.42 20.54
N LYS A 82 -19.94 11.04 20.88
CA LYS A 82 -21.08 10.33 21.48
C LYS A 82 -21.69 9.32 20.50
N VAL A 83 -21.85 9.69 19.24
CA VAL A 83 -22.34 8.78 18.18
C VAL A 83 -21.36 7.63 17.95
N ALA A 84 -20.06 7.93 17.90
CA ALA A 84 -19.01 6.92 17.80
C ALA A 84 -19.03 5.95 18.99
N ALA A 85 -19.12 6.46 20.23
CA ALA A 85 -19.20 5.65 21.44
C ALA A 85 -20.41 4.72 21.42
N ALA A 86 -21.59 5.22 21.00
CA ALA A 86 -22.80 4.41 20.88
C ALA A 86 -22.64 3.27 19.85
N ALA A 87 -22.05 3.55 18.69
CA ALA A 87 -21.81 2.51 17.67
C ALA A 87 -20.83 1.42 18.16
N VAL A 88 -19.79 1.81 18.89
CA VAL A 88 -18.84 0.86 19.48
C VAL A 88 -19.50 0.04 20.60
N GLU A 89 -20.39 0.64 21.40
CA GLU A 89 -21.17 -0.08 22.42
C GLU A 89 -22.16 -1.09 21.80
N ASP A 90 -22.83 -0.72 20.71
CA ASP A 90 -23.71 -1.64 19.97
C ASP A 90 -22.92 -2.84 19.42
N TYR A 91 -21.74 -2.58 18.86
CA TYR A 91 -20.82 -3.63 18.40
C TYR A 91 -20.34 -4.53 19.55
N HIS A 92 -19.97 -3.95 20.69
CA HIS A 92 -19.63 -4.69 21.90
C HIS A 92 -20.78 -5.61 22.35
N GLY A 93 -22.02 -5.12 22.35
CA GLY A 93 -23.20 -5.90 22.66
C GLY A 93 -23.37 -7.12 21.74
N GLU A 94 -23.16 -6.94 20.44
CA GLU A 94 -23.19 -8.05 19.48
C GLU A 94 -22.05 -9.06 19.67
N LEU A 95 -20.84 -8.60 19.97
CA LEU A 95 -19.71 -9.49 20.27
C LEU A 95 -20.00 -10.37 21.49
N VAL A 96 -20.53 -9.79 22.57
CA VAL A 96 -20.89 -10.54 23.78
C VAL A 96 -21.97 -11.59 23.48
N ARG A 97 -23.00 -11.21 22.71
CA ARG A 97 -24.05 -12.16 22.26
C ARG A 97 -23.45 -13.30 21.42
N CYS A 98 -22.62 -12.96 20.45
CA CYS A 98 -22.00 -13.93 19.54
C CYS A 98 -21.04 -14.88 20.28
N ARG A 99 -20.25 -14.39 21.24
CA ARG A 99 -19.38 -15.26 22.06
C ARG A 99 -20.17 -16.27 22.88
N ARG A 100 -21.27 -15.84 23.51
CA ARG A 100 -22.18 -16.75 24.21
C ARG A 100 -22.76 -17.81 23.26
N ALA A 101 -23.12 -17.43 22.04
CA ALA A 101 -23.58 -18.38 21.03
C ALA A 101 -22.47 -19.38 20.63
N VAL A 102 -21.23 -18.93 20.44
CA VAL A 102 -20.09 -19.82 20.17
C VAL A 102 -19.85 -20.79 21.33
N ASP A 103 -19.99 -20.35 22.58
CA ASP A 103 -19.86 -21.23 23.75
C ASP A 103 -20.93 -22.32 23.77
N GLN A 104 -22.18 -21.97 23.43
CA GLN A 104 -23.27 -22.96 23.28
C GLN A 104 -22.98 -23.95 22.15
N LEU A 105 -22.49 -23.48 21.00
CA LEU A 105 -22.13 -24.33 19.86
C LEU A 105 -20.95 -25.26 20.19
N ARG A 106 -19.96 -24.78 20.95
CA ARG A 106 -18.85 -25.61 21.45
C ARG A 106 -19.35 -26.70 22.39
N ALA A 107 -20.25 -26.37 23.32
CA ALA A 107 -20.85 -27.35 24.22
C ALA A 107 -21.66 -28.41 23.45
N ALA A 108 -22.43 -28.00 22.43
CA ALA A 108 -23.12 -28.91 21.54
C ALA A 108 -22.16 -29.85 20.79
N LEU A 109 -21.08 -29.31 20.20
CA LEU A 109 -20.08 -30.13 19.51
C LEU A 109 -19.35 -31.11 20.44
N ALA A 110 -19.02 -30.68 21.66
CA ALA A 110 -18.35 -31.51 22.64
C ALA A 110 -19.19 -32.75 23.00
N GLU A 111 -20.51 -32.63 22.99
CA GLU A 111 -21.43 -33.74 23.22
C GLU A 111 -21.70 -34.57 21.95
N LEU A 112 -21.98 -33.92 20.82
CA LEU A 112 -22.43 -34.61 19.61
C LEU A 112 -21.30 -35.40 18.93
N ARG A 113 -20.07 -34.89 18.95
CA ARG A 113 -18.93 -35.53 18.27
C ARG A 113 -18.67 -36.98 18.71
N PRO A 114 -18.53 -37.32 20.00
CA PRO A 114 -18.31 -38.71 20.39
C PRO A 114 -19.48 -39.63 20.00
N LEU A 115 -20.72 -39.12 20.01
CA LEU A 115 -21.89 -39.86 19.56
C LEU A 115 -21.89 -40.11 18.05
N GLU A 116 -21.53 -39.11 17.25
CA GLU A 116 -21.37 -39.24 15.80
C GLU A 116 -20.23 -40.21 15.44
N SER A 117 -19.08 -40.10 16.12
CA SER A 117 -17.97 -41.04 15.95
C SER A 117 -18.39 -42.48 16.26
N ARG A 118 -19.21 -42.70 17.28
CA ARG A 118 -19.75 -44.02 17.62
C ARG A 118 -20.68 -44.56 16.53
N VAL A 119 -21.52 -43.73 15.91
CA VAL A 119 -22.35 -44.12 14.77
C VAL A 119 -21.49 -44.45 13.55
N LYS A 120 -20.48 -43.62 13.26
CA LYS A 120 -19.56 -43.83 12.13
C LYS A 120 -18.68 -45.07 12.27
N ALA A 121 -18.41 -45.51 13.50
CA ALA A 121 -17.60 -46.70 13.78
C ALA A 121 -18.21 -48.01 13.25
N PHE A 122 -19.53 -48.06 13.04
CA PHE A 122 -20.20 -49.22 12.42
C PHE A 122 -19.95 -49.32 10.89
N GLY A 123 -19.38 -48.29 10.26
CA GLY A 123 -19.12 -48.26 8.82
C GLY A 123 -20.39 -48.21 7.96
N ASP A 124 -20.25 -48.59 6.69
CA ASP A 124 -21.33 -48.56 5.70
C ASP A 124 -22.19 -49.83 5.71
N TRP A 125 -21.68 -50.92 6.30
CA TRP A 125 -22.35 -52.22 6.39
C TRP A 125 -22.52 -52.62 7.86
N ILE A 126 -23.76 -52.89 8.26
CA ILE A 126 -24.11 -53.24 9.64
C ILE A 126 -24.42 -54.74 9.68
N GLU A 127 -23.68 -55.50 10.49
CA GLU A 127 -23.96 -56.91 10.68
C GLU A 127 -25.29 -57.11 11.43
N PRO A 128 -26.09 -58.17 11.11
CA PRO A 128 -27.40 -58.37 11.74
C PRO A 128 -27.40 -58.42 13.27
N ASP A 129 -26.31 -58.87 13.89
CA ASP A 129 -26.12 -58.90 15.34
C ASP A 129 -25.72 -57.53 15.94
N GLU A 130 -25.20 -56.60 15.12
CA GLU A 130 -24.85 -55.23 15.51
C GLU A 130 -26.01 -54.22 15.33
N GLU A 131 -27.06 -54.58 14.58
CA GLU A 131 -28.20 -53.71 14.25
C GLU A 131 -28.80 -53.02 15.49
N LYS A 132 -28.97 -53.76 16.60
CA LYS A 132 -29.51 -53.19 17.85
C LYS A 132 -28.59 -52.13 18.45
N ALA A 133 -27.28 -52.35 18.41
CA ALA A 133 -26.28 -51.42 18.93
C ALA A 133 -26.20 -50.16 18.06
N TYR A 134 -26.26 -50.31 16.74
CA TYR A 134 -26.34 -49.20 15.80
C TYR A 134 -27.60 -48.35 16.02
N GLN A 135 -28.77 -48.96 16.16
CA GLN A 135 -30.03 -48.24 16.40
C GLN A 135 -30.00 -47.48 17.74
N GLN A 136 -29.41 -48.06 18.78
CA GLN A 136 -29.20 -47.35 20.04
C GLN A 136 -28.24 -46.16 19.86
N ALA A 137 -27.11 -46.35 19.16
CA ALA A 137 -26.16 -45.28 18.92
C ALA A 137 -26.77 -44.10 18.14
N ARG A 138 -27.60 -44.39 17.14
CA ARG A 138 -28.37 -43.38 16.40
C ARG A 138 -29.42 -42.69 17.24
N THR A 139 -30.14 -43.43 18.08
CA THR A 139 -31.16 -42.86 18.98
C THR A 139 -30.52 -41.90 19.96
N ASP A 140 -29.40 -42.29 20.58
CA ASP A 140 -28.65 -41.43 21.50
C ASP A 140 -28.17 -40.14 20.82
N LEU A 141 -27.61 -40.25 19.60
CA LEU A 141 -27.21 -39.09 18.81
C LEU A 141 -28.39 -38.18 18.48
N ALA A 142 -29.53 -38.75 18.06
CA ALA A 142 -30.73 -37.99 17.74
C ALA A 142 -31.32 -37.27 18.98
N VAL A 143 -31.35 -37.93 20.13
CA VAL A 143 -31.81 -37.33 21.39
C VAL A 143 -30.89 -36.19 21.83
N ALA A 144 -29.57 -36.38 21.76
CA ALA A 144 -28.60 -35.33 22.06
C ALA A 144 -28.74 -34.14 21.09
N ALA A 145 -28.87 -34.41 19.79
CA ALA A 145 -29.04 -33.38 18.78
C ALA A 145 -30.32 -32.56 19.02
N ALA A 146 -31.44 -33.25 19.29
CA ALA A 146 -32.72 -32.61 19.61
C ALA A 146 -32.65 -31.73 20.86
N ARG A 147 -31.89 -32.13 21.89
CA ARG A 147 -31.68 -31.32 23.11
C ARG A 147 -31.01 -29.98 22.82
N TRP A 148 -30.08 -29.94 21.87
CA TRP A 148 -29.42 -28.72 21.43
C TRP A 148 -30.19 -27.97 20.34
N GLY A 149 -31.30 -28.51 19.85
CA GLY A 149 -32.08 -27.92 18.77
C GLY A 149 -31.46 -28.10 17.38
N TYR A 150 -30.62 -29.12 17.18
CA TYR A 150 -29.97 -29.43 15.91
C TYR A 150 -30.42 -30.79 15.37
N SER A 151 -30.37 -30.97 14.05
CA SER A 151 -30.57 -32.28 13.41
C SER A 151 -29.30 -33.14 13.46
N ASP A 152 -28.15 -32.50 13.37
CA ASP A 152 -26.83 -33.12 13.26
C ASP A 152 -25.71 -32.08 13.52
N ILE A 153 -24.45 -32.52 13.40
CA ILE A 153 -23.27 -31.66 13.56
C ILE A 153 -23.15 -30.63 12.43
N ALA A 154 -23.64 -30.90 11.23
CA ALA A 154 -23.62 -29.93 10.13
C ALA A 154 -24.51 -28.72 10.45
N GLY A 155 -25.65 -28.93 11.11
CA GLY A 155 -26.50 -27.87 11.64
C GLY A 155 -25.79 -26.95 12.64
N VAL A 156 -24.89 -27.50 13.47
CA VAL A 156 -24.07 -26.73 14.40
C VAL A 156 -23.06 -25.85 13.65
N TYR A 157 -22.39 -26.39 12.64
CA TYR A 157 -21.47 -25.60 11.80
C TYR A 157 -22.20 -24.53 10.96
N ALA A 158 -23.40 -24.83 10.47
CA ALA A 158 -24.23 -23.84 9.77
C ALA A 158 -24.60 -22.66 10.67
N SER A 159 -24.90 -22.95 11.95
CA SER A 159 -25.17 -21.93 12.97
C SER A 159 -23.91 -21.12 13.31
N TYR A 160 -22.75 -21.77 13.41
CA TYR A 160 -21.48 -21.08 13.57
C TYR A 160 -21.18 -20.12 12.41
N ALA A 161 -21.38 -20.56 11.17
CA ALA A 161 -21.21 -19.71 9.98
C ALA A 161 -22.20 -18.51 9.98
N TRP A 162 -23.39 -18.67 10.55
CA TRP A 162 -24.32 -17.57 10.74
C TRP A 162 -23.80 -16.57 11.79
N VAL A 163 -23.28 -17.03 12.93
CA VAL A 163 -22.63 -16.18 13.94
C VAL A 163 -21.46 -15.40 13.35
N THR A 164 -20.64 -16.02 12.49
CA THR A 164 -19.55 -15.33 11.78
C THR A 164 -20.05 -14.17 10.94
N ARG A 165 -21.15 -14.36 10.20
CA ARG A 165 -21.74 -13.28 9.39
C ARG A 165 -22.30 -12.15 10.27
N MET A 166 -22.90 -12.48 11.40
CA MET A 166 -23.41 -11.48 12.35
C MET A 166 -22.29 -10.59 12.90
N VAL A 167 -21.16 -11.18 13.33
CA VAL A 167 -20.01 -10.41 13.82
C VAL A 167 -19.45 -9.49 12.72
N ALA A 168 -19.29 -10.02 11.50
CA ALA A 168 -18.78 -9.23 10.38
C ALA A 168 -19.72 -8.06 10.01
N GLN A 169 -21.04 -8.30 10.03
CA GLN A 169 -22.02 -7.25 9.76
C GLN A 169 -22.03 -6.17 10.84
N ALA A 170 -21.94 -6.55 12.12
CA ALA A 170 -21.87 -5.61 13.24
C ALA A 170 -20.59 -4.77 13.17
N GLN A 171 -19.46 -5.38 12.81
CA GLN A 171 -18.20 -4.68 12.59
C GLN A 171 -18.31 -3.65 11.45
N GLU A 172 -18.82 -4.05 10.29
CA GLU A 172 -18.98 -3.14 9.14
C GLU A 172 -19.92 -1.96 9.47
N ALA A 173 -21.01 -2.22 10.20
CA ALA A 173 -21.94 -1.18 10.65
C ALA A 173 -21.25 -0.17 11.58
N CYS A 174 -20.50 -0.66 12.57
CA CYS A 174 -19.70 0.18 13.46
C CYS A 174 -18.68 1.02 12.68
N SER A 175 -17.87 0.38 11.83
CA SER A 175 -16.87 1.06 10.99
C SER A 175 -17.50 2.08 10.03
N GLY A 176 -18.71 1.84 9.53
CA GLY A 176 -19.45 2.80 8.70
C GLY A 176 -19.83 4.07 9.48
N VAL A 177 -20.30 3.92 10.71
CA VAL A 177 -20.60 5.07 11.59
C VAL A 177 -19.33 5.82 11.96
N LEU A 178 -18.27 5.10 12.35
CA LEU A 178 -16.98 5.71 12.69
C LEU A 178 -16.40 6.49 11.52
N ARG A 179 -16.42 5.95 10.29
CA ARG A 179 -16.00 6.67 9.08
C ARG A 179 -16.85 7.90 8.81
N THR A 180 -18.16 7.80 8.98
CA THR A 180 -19.06 8.95 8.77
C THR A 180 -18.77 10.07 9.78
N GLN A 181 -18.51 9.71 11.05
CA GLN A 181 -18.11 10.70 12.05
C GLN A 181 -16.70 11.24 11.80
N ALA A 182 -15.74 10.40 11.44
CA ALA A 182 -14.41 10.87 11.05
C ALA A 182 -14.51 11.86 9.89
N LEU A 183 -15.36 11.58 8.89
CA LEU A 183 -15.60 12.46 7.76
C LEU A 183 -16.32 13.76 8.12
N SER A 184 -17.25 13.75 9.08
CA SER A 184 -17.91 14.97 9.56
C SER A 184 -17.00 15.83 10.44
N LEU A 185 -16.03 15.19 11.09
CA LEU A 185 -14.98 15.86 11.86
C LEU A 185 -13.82 16.31 10.98
N THR A 186 -13.59 15.66 9.84
CA THR A 186 -12.72 16.21 8.81
C THR A 186 -13.44 17.37 8.14
N PRO A 187 -12.83 18.56 8.12
CA PRO A 187 -13.45 19.75 7.61
C PRO A 187 -13.83 19.59 6.14
N ASP A 188 -15.02 20.06 5.77
CA ASP A 188 -15.42 20.28 4.38
C ASP A 188 -14.25 20.91 3.63
N SER A 189 -13.77 20.23 2.59
CA SER A 189 -12.66 20.68 1.74
C SER A 189 -12.96 22.00 1.01
N GLN A 190 -14.16 22.56 1.16
CA GLN A 190 -14.52 23.88 0.66
C GLN A 190 -14.32 25.02 1.67
N GLY A 191 -14.03 24.70 2.94
CA GLY A 191 -13.64 25.65 3.96
C GLY A 191 -12.29 25.27 4.55
N GLU A 192 -11.23 25.37 3.74
CA GLU A 192 -9.81 25.10 4.05
C GLU A 192 -9.49 25.12 5.55
N SER A 193 -9.54 23.96 6.18
CA SER A 193 -8.92 23.80 7.49
C SER A 193 -7.45 23.51 7.28
N ARG A 194 -6.67 24.59 7.33
CA ARG A 194 -5.21 24.64 7.32
C ARG A 194 -4.57 24.03 8.58
N ILE A 195 -5.10 22.91 9.09
CA ILE A 195 -4.40 22.13 10.14
C ILE A 195 -3.34 21.23 9.49
N TRP A 196 -3.59 20.81 8.24
CA TRP A 196 -2.56 20.39 7.29
C TRP A 196 -2.67 21.32 6.09
N ALA A 197 -2.18 22.55 6.21
CA ALA A 197 -1.90 23.31 4.99
C ALA A 197 -0.91 22.46 4.21
N MET A 198 -1.33 21.87 3.08
CA MET A 198 -0.39 21.29 2.14
C MET A 198 0.65 22.37 1.88
N PRO A 199 1.94 22.13 2.16
CA PRO A 199 2.94 23.16 1.95
C PRO A 199 2.84 23.62 0.51
N SER A 200 2.58 24.91 0.30
CA SER A 200 2.69 25.49 -1.04
C SER A 200 4.15 25.42 -1.42
N LEU A 201 4.46 24.70 -2.49
CA LEU A 201 5.84 24.54 -2.93
C LEU A 201 6.28 25.82 -3.64
N GLU A 202 6.91 26.73 -2.91
CA GLU A 202 7.64 27.82 -3.56
C GLU A 202 8.96 27.24 -4.10
N SER A 203 8.91 26.68 -5.31
CA SER A 203 10.03 25.98 -5.95
C SER A 203 11.35 26.76 -5.91
N ALA A 204 11.29 28.09 -6.07
CA ALA A 204 12.47 28.96 -5.97
C ALA A 204 13.04 29.00 -4.54
N ALA A 205 12.19 29.19 -3.52
CA ALA A 205 12.61 29.19 -2.12
C ALA A 205 13.16 27.83 -1.69
N LEU A 206 12.60 26.74 -2.22
CA LEU A 206 13.09 25.39 -1.98
C LEU A 206 14.49 25.19 -2.57
N ILE A 207 14.71 25.55 -3.83
CA ILE A 207 16.04 25.49 -4.47
C ILE A 207 17.04 26.38 -3.71
N ASP A 208 16.66 27.62 -3.37
CA ASP A 208 17.50 28.53 -2.60
C ASP A 208 17.87 27.93 -1.23
N GLY A 209 16.94 27.23 -0.58
CA GLY A 209 17.19 26.46 0.63
C GLY A 209 18.27 25.40 0.42
N PHE A 210 18.16 24.58 -0.63
CA PHE A 210 19.16 23.55 -0.95
C PHE A 210 20.53 24.15 -1.30
N ILE A 211 20.56 25.29 -1.98
CA ILE A 211 21.79 26.04 -2.27
C ILE A 211 22.42 26.56 -0.97
N ALA A 212 21.62 27.13 -0.07
CA ALA A 212 22.08 27.65 1.21
C ALA A 212 22.67 26.56 2.11
N HIS A 213 22.15 25.33 2.03
CA HIS A 213 22.68 24.17 2.76
C HIS A 213 23.86 23.47 2.03
N GLY A 214 24.28 23.97 0.86
CA GLY A 214 25.41 23.39 0.10
C GLY A 214 25.09 22.04 -0.55
N LEU A 215 23.80 21.71 -0.68
CA LEU A 215 23.30 20.51 -1.37
C LEU A 215 23.24 20.72 -2.88
N LEU A 216 23.01 21.96 -3.32
CA LEU A 216 23.01 22.35 -4.74
C LEU A 216 24.01 23.50 -5.01
N PRO A 217 24.54 23.59 -6.24
CA PRO A 217 25.36 24.72 -6.67
C PRO A 217 24.49 25.95 -6.97
N ARG A 218 25.08 27.16 -6.99
CA ARG A 218 24.31 28.42 -7.17
C ARG A 218 23.61 28.50 -8.52
N GLU A 219 24.19 27.89 -9.54
CA GLU A 219 23.69 27.82 -10.90
C GLU A 219 22.32 27.10 -10.97
N ALA A 220 22.04 26.20 -10.03
CA ALA A 220 20.79 25.45 -9.95
C ALA A 220 19.55 26.35 -9.78
N ALA A 221 19.71 27.57 -9.23
CA ALA A 221 18.63 28.55 -9.09
C ALA A 221 17.95 28.93 -10.43
N THR A 222 18.62 28.69 -11.55
CA THR A 222 18.13 29.02 -12.90
C THR A 222 17.84 27.80 -13.76
N MET A 223 18.10 26.59 -13.25
CA MET A 223 17.92 25.35 -13.98
C MET A 223 16.46 24.89 -13.91
N ASP A 224 15.89 24.48 -15.04
CA ASP A 224 14.69 23.66 -15.03
C ASP A 224 15.00 22.22 -14.58
N ALA A 225 13.97 21.41 -14.36
CA ALA A 225 14.15 20.03 -13.89
C ALA A 225 15.02 19.18 -14.85
N ARG A 226 14.95 19.41 -16.17
CA ARG A 226 15.74 18.66 -17.16
C ARG A 226 17.21 19.09 -17.11
N GLN A 227 17.47 20.39 -17.03
CA GLN A 227 18.82 20.94 -16.89
C GLN A 227 19.47 20.46 -15.59
N LEU A 228 18.72 20.43 -14.49
CA LEU A 228 19.22 19.93 -13.22
C LEU A 228 19.51 18.43 -13.28
N MET A 229 18.65 17.61 -13.88
CA MET A 229 18.95 16.18 -14.08
C MET A 229 20.20 15.96 -14.93
N SER A 230 20.35 16.71 -16.03
CA SER A 230 21.56 16.64 -16.86
C SER A 230 22.81 17.03 -16.07
N TYR A 231 22.72 18.08 -15.25
CA TYR A 231 23.81 18.50 -14.37
C TYR A 231 24.17 17.39 -13.37
N LEU A 232 23.19 16.78 -12.71
CA LEU A 232 23.44 15.72 -11.72
C LEU A 232 24.11 14.49 -12.34
N ALA A 233 23.84 14.17 -13.59
CA ALA A 233 24.51 13.08 -14.30
C ALA A 233 26.02 13.29 -14.48
N ASP A 234 26.42 14.56 -14.67
CA ASP A 234 27.80 15.00 -14.81
C ASP A 234 28.47 15.32 -13.45
N HIS A 235 27.66 15.50 -12.39
CA HIS A 235 28.08 15.87 -11.04
C HIS A 235 27.51 14.88 -9.99
N PRO A 236 27.97 13.62 -9.98
CA PRO A 236 27.40 12.60 -9.11
C PRO A 236 27.69 12.84 -7.62
N ASP A 237 28.69 13.66 -7.27
CA ASP A 237 28.94 14.11 -5.91
C ASP A 237 27.78 14.98 -5.37
N VAL A 238 27.18 15.81 -6.23
CA VAL A 238 25.99 16.60 -5.91
C VAL A 238 24.76 15.68 -5.82
N ALA A 239 24.63 14.72 -6.74
CA ALA A 239 23.56 13.72 -6.67
C ALA A 239 23.61 12.93 -5.36
N ARG A 240 24.81 12.52 -4.91
CA ARG A 240 25.01 11.82 -3.64
C ARG A 240 24.57 12.66 -2.45
N LYS A 241 24.89 13.97 -2.42
CA LYS A 241 24.38 14.87 -1.37
C LYS A 241 22.85 14.90 -1.31
N LEU A 242 22.16 14.86 -2.45
CA LEU A 242 20.69 14.83 -2.48
C LEU A 242 20.11 13.49 -2.01
N VAL A 243 20.75 12.37 -2.35
CA VAL A 243 20.35 11.03 -1.87
C VAL A 243 20.59 10.87 -0.37
N ASP A 244 21.75 11.34 0.11
CA ASP A 244 22.14 11.31 1.52
C ASP A 244 21.42 12.36 2.36
N ASN A 245 20.79 13.36 1.71
CA ASN A 245 19.96 14.34 2.38
C ASN A 245 18.70 13.65 2.90
N ASN A 246 18.76 13.24 4.16
CA ASN A 246 17.58 12.91 4.92
C ASN A 246 16.95 14.24 5.36
N PRO A 247 15.78 14.64 4.84
CA PRO A 247 15.12 15.88 5.24
C PRO A 247 14.90 15.99 6.77
N GLY A 248 14.99 14.88 7.51
CA GLY A 248 14.68 14.84 8.93
C GLY A 248 13.25 15.31 9.18
N GLU A 249 12.99 15.90 10.35
CA GLU A 249 11.68 16.51 10.61
C GLU A 249 11.46 17.83 9.85
N GLY A 250 12.41 18.30 9.03
CA GLY A 250 12.29 19.59 8.34
C GLY A 250 12.02 20.75 9.30
N ALA A 251 11.56 21.89 8.75
CA ALA A 251 10.89 22.89 9.57
C ALA A 251 9.41 22.52 9.68
N HIS A 252 8.78 22.74 10.83
CA HIS A 252 7.35 22.46 10.98
C HIS A 252 6.52 23.14 9.89
N GLY A 253 5.75 22.35 9.16
CA GLY A 253 4.92 22.74 8.02
C GLY A 253 5.64 22.79 6.67
N SER A 254 6.89 22.35 6.56
CA SER A 254 7.65 22.36 5.30
C SER A 254 7.40 21.11 4.43
N ALA A 255 7.79 21.17 3.16
CA ALA A 255 7.67 20.03 2.25
C ALA A 255 8.55 18.86 2.69
N GLU A 256 9.71 19.16 3.29
CA GLU A 256 10.64 18.23 3.92
C GLU A 256 9.97 17.43 5.03
N GLU A 257 9.36 18.10 6.01
CA GLU A 257 8.65 17.45 7.12
C GLU A 257 7.51 16.56 6.59
N PHE A 258 6.75 17.08 5.62
CA PHE A 258 5.62 16.38 5.06
C PHE A 258 6.04 15.10 4.32
N LEU A 259 7.03 15.19 3.43
CA LEU A 259 7.54 14.04 2.68
C LEU A 259 8.19 13.02 3.60
N HIS A 260 8.98 13.47 4.58
CA HIS A 260 9.57 12.60 5.58
C HIS A 260 8.48 11.84 6.35
N ASN A 261 7.44 12.52 6.82
CA ASN A 261 6.33 11.88 7.54
C ASN A 261 5.54 10.89 6.68
N LEU A 262 5.44 11.12 5.37
CA LEU A 262 4.83 10.16 4.44
C LEU A 262 5.73 8.94 4.17
N GLY A 263 7.06 9.14 4.15
CA GLY A 263 8.06 8.10 3.93
C GLY A 263 8.31 7.20 5.13
N ARG A 264 8.02 7.65 6.36
CA ARG A 264 8.19 6.85 7.59
C ARG A 264 7.45 5.52 7.49
N ALA A 265 8.05 4.43 7.97
CA ALA A 265 7.35 3.16 8.09
C ALA A 265 6.06 3.30 8.93
N VAL A 266 4.95 2.72 8.47
CA VAL A 266 3.77 2.51 9.33
C VAL A 266 4.18 1.56 10.45
N ILE A 267 3.76 1.85 11.68
CA ILE A 267 4.08 1.03 12.88
C ILE A 267 3.69 -0.44 12.67
N ASP A 268 2.67 -0.69 11.85
CA ASP A 268 2.29 -2.01 11.35
C ASP A 268 2.11 -1.99 9.81
N PRO A 269 3.01 -2.61 9.03
CA PRO A 269 2.87 -2.71 7.58
C PRO A 269 1.69 -3.61 7.13
N SER A 270 1.04 -4.33 8.06
CA SER A 270 -0.19 -5.07 7.78
C SER A 270 -1.45 -4.18 7.84
N ASP A 271 -1.34 -2.96 8.38
CA ASP A 271 -2.42 -1.97 8.39
C ASP A 271 -2.64 -1.37 6.99
N ARG A 272 -3.43 -2.10 6.20
CA ARG A 272 -3.77 -1.73 4.83
C ARG A 272 -4.59 -0.45 4.73
N GLU A 273 -5.31 -0.07 5.78
CA GLU A 273 -6.13 1.14 5.79
C GLU A 273 -5.24 2.37 5.96
N ALA A 274 -4.34 2.37 6.96
CA ALA A 274 -3.36 3.44 7.14
C ALA A 274 -2.46 3.63 5.91
N LEU A 275 -2.01 2.54 5.29
CA LEU A 275 -1.26 2.58 4.02
C LEU A 275 -2.11 3.13 2.85
N GLY A 276 -3.42 2.87 2.87
CA GLY A 276 -4.39 3.40 1.92
C GLY A 276 -4.59 4.90 2.06
N GLU A 277 -4.71 5.39 3.29
CA GLU A 277 -4.86 6.82 3.61
C GLU A 277 -3.60 7.61 3.29
N ARG A 278 -2.43 7.14 3.71
CA ARG A 278 -1.15 7.79 3.37
C ARG A 278 -0.97 7.93 1.87
N ARG A 279 -1.28 6.88 1.12
CA ARG A 279 -1.24 6.91 -0.36
C ARG A 279 -2.17 7.97 -0.94
N GLN A 280 -3.35 8.17 -0.34
CA GLN A 280 -4.28 9.22 -0.77
C GLN A 280 -3.76 10.61 -0.44
N LEU A 281 -3.16 10.80 0.74
CA LEU A 281 -2.51 12.05 1.14
C LEU A 281 -1.35 12.41 0.21
N THR A 282 -0.42 11.46 -0.03
CA THR A 282 0.66 11.63 -1.00
C THR A 282 0.12 12.03 -2.36
N ARG A 283 -0.91 11.33 -2.85
CA ARG A 283 -1.52 11.65 -4.14
C ARG A 283 -2.10 13.06 -4.15
N ALA A 284 -2.90 13.41 -3.16
CA ALA A 284 -3.52 14.74 -3.07
C ALA A 284 -2.46 15.86 -3.06
N TYR A 285 -1.32 15.62 -2.43
CA TYR A 285 -0.20 16.57 -2.40
C TYR A 285 0.36 16.80 -3.80
N PHE A 286 0.76 15.73 -4.49
CA PHE A 286 1.32 15.86 -5.84
C PHE A 286 0.28 16.32 -6.88
N GLU A 287 -1.00 15.98 -6.71
CA GLU A 287 -2.09 16.50 -7.57
C GLU A 287 -2.27 18.03 -7.44
N GLY A 288 -1.84 18.61 -6.31
CA GLY A 288 -1.79 20.06 -6.12
C GLY A 288 -0.60 20.75 -6.80
N LEU A 289 0.39 19.99 -7.27
CA LEU A 289 1.62 20.50 -7.90
C LEU A 289 1.55 20.41 -9.42
N ALA A 290 2.13 21.39 -10.11
CA ALA A 290 2.36 21.32 -11.54
C ALA A 290 3.39 20.23 -11.88
N VAL A 291 3.33 19.65 -13.09
CA VAL A 291 4.20 18.52 -13.49
C VAL A 291 5.69 18.82 -13.30
N GLU A 292 6.14 20.04 -13.59
CA GLU A 292 7.54 20.43 -13.39
C GLU A 292 7.92 20.51 -11.90
N GLU A 293 7.00 20.96 -11.04
CA GLU A 293 7.19 20.96 -9.59
C GLU A 293 7.21 19.54 -9.04
N GLN A 294 6.38 18.64 -9.56
CA GLN A 294 6.40 17.21 -9.20
C GLN A 294 7.77 16.57 -9.52
N LYS A 295 8.35 16.88 -10.68
CA LYS A 295 9.71 16.43 -11.04
C LYS A 295 10.75 17.03 -10.12
N LEU A 296 10.69 18.34 -9.86
CA LEU A 296 11.63 19.02 -8.99
C LEU A 296 11.63 18.42 -7.57
N VAL A 297 10.44 18.17 -7.00
CA VAL A 297 10.31 17.46 -5.72
C VAL A 297 10.95 16.08 -5.78
N GLY A 298 10.78 15.35 -6.88
CA GLY A 298 11.46 14.07 -7.09
C GLY A 298 12.99 14.19 -7.09
N ILE A 299 13.54 15.18 -7.78
CA ILE A 299 14.98 15.43 -7.88
C ILE A 299 15.58 15.81 -6.52
N LEU A 300 14.88 16.66 -5.76
CA LEU A 300 15.37 17.20 -4.49
C LEU A 300 15.23 16.22 -3.32
N PHE A 301 14.25 15.30 -3.40
CA PHE A 301 13.98 14.29 -2.36
C PHE A 301 13.99 12.87 -2.94
N PRO A 302 15.09 12.43 -3.57
CA PRO A 302 15.09 11.21 -4.38
C PRO A 302 14.88 9.94 -3.54
N SER A 303 15.43 9.90 -2.33
CA SER A 303 15.29 8.79 -1.38
C SER A 303 13.86 8.64 -0.85
N GLU A 304 13.17 9.75 -0.63
CA GLU A 304 11.79 9.75 -0.12
C GLU A 304 10.79 9.45 -1.24
N VAL A 305 10.97 10.07 -2.41
CA VAL A 305 9.97 10.05 -3.50
C VAL A 305 10.09 8.84 -4.41
N GLY A 306 11.29 8.32 -4.66
CA GLY A 306 11.57 7.32 -5.72
C GLY A 306 10.68 6.07 -5.64
N ASN A 307 10.37 5.63 -4.43
CA ASN A 307 9.50 4.48 -4.15
C ASN A 307 8.21 4.84 -3.40
N LEU A 308 7.89 6.14 -3.25
CA LEU A 308 6.78 6.62 -2.44
C LEU A 308 5.42 6.23 -2.99
N SER A 309 4.68 5.39 -2.27
CA SER A 309 3.32 5.01 -2.62
C SER A 309 2.39 6.21 -2.75
N GLY A 310 1.78 6.38 -3.93
CA GLY A 310 0.86 7.49 -4.22
C GLY A 310 1.50 8.64 -5.00
N ALA A 311 2.84 8.75 -5.03
CA ALA A 311 3.53 9.73 -5.88
C ALA A 311 3.31 9.42 -7.37
N PRO A 312 3.16 10.44 -8.23
CA PRO A 312 2.97 10.28 -9.66
C PRO A 312 4.25 9.77 -10.32
N PHE A 313 4.11 9.08 -11.46
CA PHE A 313 5.25 8.48 -12.15
C PHE A 313 6.31 9.49 -12.55
N VAL A 314 5.94 10.71 -12.95
CA VAL A 314 6.90 11.77 -13.31
C VAL A 314 7.80 12.18 -12.14
N ALA A 315 7.28 12.18 -10.91
CA ALA A 315 8.06 12.50 -9.71
C ALA A 315 8.99 11.34 -9.35
N ARG A 316 8.47 10.10 -9.39
CA ARG A 316 9.26 8.90 -9.12
C ARG A 316 10.38 8.68 -10.12
N ASP A 317 10.10 8.93 -11.39
CA ASP A 317 11.07 8.84 -12.47
C ASP A 317 12.24 9.79 -12.26
N ALA A 318 11.94 11.06 -11.97
CA ALA A 318 12.95 12.06 -11.67
C ALA A 318 13.76 11.71 -10.41
N ALA A 319 13.11 11.23 -9.35
CA ALA A 319 13.77 10.75 -8.13
C ALA A 319 14.68 9.55 -8.37
N ASN A 320 14.18 8.53 -9.08
CA ASN A 320 14.92 7.31 -9.36
C ASN A 320 16.09 7.56 -10.31
N TYR A 321 16.00 8.52 -11.22
CA TYR A 321 17.15 8.95 -12.01
C TYR A 321 18.32 9.41 -11.14
N VAL A 322 18.07 10.24 -10.13
CA VAL A 322 19.12 10.68 -9.18
C VAL A 322 19.67 9.50 -8.38
N ASN A 323 18.79 8.59 -7.90
CA ASN A 323 19.22 7.37 -7.22
C ASN A 323 20.11 6.48 -8.11
N ILE A 324 19.80 6.38 -9.41
CA ILE A 324 20.59 5.61 -10.39
C ILE A 324 21.95 6.24 -10.63
N VAL A 325 22.05 7.58 -10.70
CA VAL A 325 23.34 8.28 -10.84
C VAL A 325 24.28 7.92 -9.69
N VAL A 326 23.77 7.94 -8.45
CA VAL A 326 24.57 7.57 -7.26
C VAL A 326 24.92 6.09 -7.28
N ALA A 327 23.95 5.22 -7.57
CA ALA A 327 24.18 3.78 -7.65
C ALA A 327 25.19 3.40 -8.75
N ARG A 328 25.25 4.13 -9.86
CA ARG A 328 26.25 3.96 -10.92
C ARG A 328 27.66 4.17 -10.38
N GLU A 329 27.90 5.26 -9.64
CA GLU A 329 29.22 5.56 -9.08
C GLU A 329 29.62 4.57 -7.98
N ASP A 330 28.69 4.21 -7.09
CA ASP A 330 28.95 3.21 -6.05
C ASP A 330 29.31 1.86 -6.67
N GLN A 331 28.63 1.50 -7.76
CA GLN A 331 28.91 0.28 -8.49
C GLN A 331 30.24 0.35 -9.27
N ALA A 332 30.58 1.51 -9.84
CA ALA A 332 31.88 1.73 -10.49
C ALA A 332 33.05 1.56 -9.50
N ALA A 333 32.91 2.08 -8.28
CA ALA A 333 33.90 1.91 -7.23
C ALA A 333 34.09 0.43 -6.83
N LYS A 334 33.00 -0.35 -6.76
CA LYS A 334 33.08 -1.81 -6.51
C LYS A 334 33.78 -2.56 -7.63
N VAL A 335 33.49 -2.21 -8.88
CA VAL A 335 34.17 -2.79 -10.05
C VAL A 335 35.68 -2.51 -9.98
N ALA A 336 36.08 -1.27 -9.68
CA ALA A 336 37.49 -0.91 -9.54
C ALA A 336 38.19 -1.66 -8.38
N ASP A 337 37.53 -1.82 -7.22
CA ASP A 337 38.06 -2.62 -6.10
C ASP A 337 38.27 -4.08 -6.49
N LEU A 338 37.28 -4.70 -7.15
CA LEU A 338 37.37 -6.08 -7.62
C LEU A 338 38.48 -6.27 -8.65
N GLN A 339 38.66 -5.33 -9.57
CA GLN A 339 39.77 -5.33 -10.53
C GLN A 339 41.12 -5.27 -9.82
N ALA A 340 41.30 -4.34 -8.87
CA ALA A 340 42.55 -4.22 -8.11
C ALA A 340 42.86 -5.49 -7.29
N ARG A 341 41.83 -6.13 -6.72
CA ARG A 341 41.98 -7.40 -5.98
C ARG A 341 42.33 -8.56 -6.90
N LEU A 342 41.73 -8.62 -8.08
CA LEU A 342 42.06 -9.62 -9.09
C LEU A 342 43.51 -9.48 -9.55
N GLU A 343 43.96 -8.27 -9.89
CA GLU A 343 45.34 -8.00 -10.28
C GLU A 343 46.33 -8.38 -9.15
N ALA A 344 46.01 -8.06 -7.91
CA ALA A 344 46.84 -8.41 -6.75
C ALA A 344 46.92 -9.94 -6.52
N ALA A 345 45.81 -10.66 -6.71
CA ALA A 345 45.76 -12.11 -6.62
C ALA A 345 46.56 -12.78 -7.74
N GLU A 346 46.43 -12.30 -8.98
CA GLU A 346 47.19 -12.77 -10.14
C GLU A 346 48.70 -12.53 -9.96
N ALA A 347 49.09 -11.36 -9.44
CA ALA A 347 50.49 -11.05 -9.17
C ALA A 347 51.11 -11.88 -8.03
N SER A 348 50.29 -12.39 -7.11
CA SER A 348 50.73 -13.18 -5.96
C SER A 348 50.84 -14.68 -6.25
N LEU A 349 50.44 -15.12 -7.45
CA LEU A 349 50.33 -16.53 -7.81
C LEU A 349 51.71 -17.21 -7.89
N ARG A 350 51.97 -18.20 -7.03
CA ARG A 350 53.16 -19.06 -7.15
C ARG A 350 52.79 -20.42 -7.77
N PRO A 351 53.75 -21.10 -8.42
CA PRO A 351 53.52 -22.46 -8.90
C PRO A 351 53.13 -23.40 -7.75
N GLY A 352 51.91 -23.95 -7.79
CA GLY A 352 51.38 -24.90 -6.79
C GLY A 352 50.39 -24.34 -5.78
N ASP A 353 50.05 -23.04 -5.84
CA ASP A 353 49.08 -22.41 -4.93
C ASP A 353 47.62 -22.72 -5.31
N ASP A 354 46.73 -22.83 -4.31
CA ASP A 354 45.27 -22.96 -4.45
C ASP A 354 44.58 -21.62 -4.85
N ALA A 355 45.37 -20.62 -5.24
CA ALA A 355 44.93 -19.27 -5.61
C ALA A 355 44.07 -19.24 -6.89
N VAL A 356 44.05 -20.33 -7.67
CA VAL A 356 43.20 -20.46 -8.86
C VAL A 356 41.72 -20.34 -8.50
N GLY A 357 41.28 -20.92 -7.38
CA GLY A 357 39.88 -20.84 -6.93
C GLY A 357 39.47 -19.40 -6.57
N GLU A 358 40.34 -18.66 -5.90
CA GLU A 358 40.13 -17.25 -5.55
C GLU A 358 40.06 -16.36 -6.80
N ILE A 359 40.98 -16.54 -7.75
CA ILE A 359 40.98 -15.80 -9.01
C ILE A 359 39.69 -16.05 -9.80
N LEU A 360 39.26 -17.30 -9.92
CA LEU A 360 38.00 -17.63 -10.60
C LEU A 360 36.79 -16.99 -9.91
N ALA A 361 36.77 -16.98 -8.57
CA ALA A 361 35.71 -16.31 -7.81
C ALA A 361 35.72 -14.79 -8.02
N LEU A 362 36.90 -14.16 -8.03
CA LEU A 362 37.06 -12.73 -8.30
C LEU A 362 36.66 -12.37 -9.73
N GLN A 363 37.04 -13.18 -10.72
CA GLN A 363 36.64 -13.00 -12.12
C GLN A 363 35.12 -13.08 -12.29
N SER A 364 34.48 -14.07 -11.66
CA SER A 364 33.02 -14.19 -11.68
C SER A 364 32.35 -12.98 -11.03
N ALA A 365 32.81 -12.59 -9.83
CA ALA A 365 32.26 -11.44 -9.12
C ALA A 365 32.45 -10.14 -9.91
N LEU A 366 33.60 -9.96 -10.57
CA LEU A 366 33.88 -8.81 -11.41
C LEU A 366 32.90 -8.75 -12.59
N ALA A 367 32.74 -9.86 -13.32
CA ALA A 367 31.82 -9.93 -14.47
C ALA A 367 30.37 -9.59 -14.07
N ASP A 368 29.88 -10.13 -12.94
CA ASP A 368 28.54 -9.84 -12.43
C ASP A 368 28.39 -8.35 -12.06
N ASN A 369 29.39 -7.76 -11.39
CA ASN A 369 29.35 -6.36 -10.98
C ASN A 369 29.50 -5.38 -12.16
N GLU A 370 30.26 -5.76 -13.19
CA GLU A 370 30.37 -5.01 -14.45
C GLU A 370 29.04 -5.00 -15.20
N ALA A 371 28.31 -6.12 -15.24
CA ALA A 371 26.99 -6.17 -15.86
C ALA A 371 25.97 -5.24 -15.17
N VAL A 372 26.00 -5.17 -13.84
CA VAL A 372 25.18 -4.22 -13.07
C VAL A 372 25.59 -2.77 -13.36
N TRP A 373 26.90 -2.48 -13.36
CA TRP A 373 27.39 -1.15 -13.70
C TRP A 373 26.96 -0.70 -15.09
N GLN A 374 27.09 -1.58 -16.11
CA GLN A 374 26.65 -1.30 -17.47
C GLN A 374 25.15 -1.01 -17.56
N THR A 375 24.34 -1.69 -16.75
CA THR A 375 22.91 -1.39 -16.64
C THR A 375 22.69 0.02 -16.10
N TYR A 376 23.32 0.40 -14.99
CA TYR A 376 23.16 1.74 -14.43
C TYR A 376 23.69 2.84 -15.36
N ASP A 377 24.87 2.64 -15.96
CA ASP A 377 25.45 3.55 -16.93
C ASP A 377 24.50 3.78 -18.13
N LYS A 378 23.89 2.70 -18.64
CA LYS A 378 22.89 2.80 -19.70
C LYS A 378 21.65 3.58 -19.27
N LEU A 379 21.15 3.35 -18.05
CA LEU A 379 20.01 4.09 -17.52
C LEU A 379 20.29 5.59 -17.40
N VAL A 380 21.50 5.99 -16.98
CA VAL A 380 21.89 7.41 -16.91
C VAL A 380 21.99 8.04 -18.31
N ARG A 381 22.54 7.31 -19.29
CA ARG A 381 22.69 7.77 -20.70
C ARG A 381 21.38 7.84 -21.46
N GLU A 382 20.35 7.12 -21.01
CA GLU A 382 19.01 7.10 -21.60
C GLU A 382 17.96 7.73 -20.65
N PRO A 383 18.05 9.04 -20.33
CA PRO A 383 17.20 9.70 -19.34
C PRO A 383 15.71 9.79 -19.74
N GLN A 384 15.37 9.41 -20.98
CA GLN A 384 13.99 9.34 -21.48
C GLN A 384 13.22 8.09 -21.01
N ARG A 385 13.89 7.15 -20.33
CA ARG A 385 13.26 5.98 -19.71
C ARG A 385 12.37 6.42 -18.56
N GLN A 386 11.30 5.66 -18.29
CA GLN A 386 10.40 5.93 -17.16
C GLN A 386 10.58 4.87 -16.07
N ILE A 387 11.44 5.16 -15.08
CA ILE A 387 11.80 4.26 -13.99
C ILE A 387 11.00 4.60 -12.73
N VAL A 388 9.98 3.81 -12.41
CA VAL A 388 9.00 4.13 -11.36
C VAL A 388 9.26 3.41 -10.03
N VAL A 389 10.22 2.49 -10.02
CA VAL A 389 10.79 1.85 -8.82
C VAL A 389 12.28 1.64 -9.09
N PHE A 390 13.12 2.05 -8.15
CA PHE A 390 14.54 1.73 -8.15
C PHE A 390 15.05 1.64 -6.72
N ASP A 391 15.72 0.55 -6.39
CA ASP A 391 16.43 0.37 -5.14
C ASP A 391 17.56 -0.62 -5.38
N HIS A 392 18.79 -0.11 -5.44
CA HIS A 392 19.97 -0.92 -5.69
C HIS A 392 20.31 -1.86 -4.51
N ALA A 393 19.90 -1.53 -3.29
CA ALA A 393 20.20 -2.31 -2.10
C ALA A 393 19.28 -3.54 -2.01
N SER A 394 17.99 -3.38 -2.32
CA SER A 394 17.07 -4.51 -2.41
C SER A 394 17.05 -5.18 -3.78
N GLY A 395 17.68 -4.60 -4.80
CA GLY A 395 17.60 -5.08 -6.18
C GLY A 395 16.21 -4.90 -6.78
N ALA A 396 15.47 -3.87 -6.35
CA ALA A 396 14.16 -3.57 -6.91
C ALA A 396 14.27 -2.64 -8.13
N PHE A 397 13.45 -2.91 -9.14
CA PHE A 397 13.40 -2.18 -10.40
C PHE A 397 11.98 -2.26 -10.98
N ALA A 398 11.47 -1.14 -11.49
CA ALA A 398 10.33 -1.18 -12.39
C ALA A 398 10.41 -0.08 -13.44
N GLU A 399 10.25 -0.46 -14.70
CA GLU A 399 10.20 0.44 -15.84
C GLU A 399 8.86 0.35 -16.55
N VAL A 400 8.36 1.50 -17.00
CA VAL A 400 7.13 1.62 -17.80
C VAL A 400 7.51 1.99 -19.22
N LYS A 401 7.11 1.18 -20.20
CA LYS A 401 7.43 1.40 -21.62
C LYS A 401 6.31 0.96 -22.58
N PRO A 402 5.86 1.83 -23.51
CA PRO A 402 6.06 3.28 -23.53
C PRO A 402 5.37 3.93 -22.31
N PRO A 403 5.72 5.19 -21.97
CA PRO A 403 5.05 5.92 -20.90
C PRO A 403 3.52 5.91 -21.06
N ILE A 404 2.81 5.83 -19.93
CA ILE A 404 1.34 5.83 -19.93
C ILE A 404 0.84 7.20 -20.41
N GLY A 405 0.10 7.20 -21.51
CA GLY A 405 -0.43 8.39 -22.16
C GLY A 405 -1.95 8.38 -22.33
N PRO A 406 -2.51 9.39 -23.01
CA PRO A 406 -3.96 9.52 -23.27
C PRO A 406 -4.56 8.35 -24.05
N LEU A 407 -3.74 7.72 -24.88
CA LEU A 407 -4.10 6.63 -25.76
C LEU A 407 -3.93 5.26 -25.11
N THR A 408 -3.26 5.17 -23.95
CA THR A 408 -3.02 3.91 -23.26
C THR A 408 -4.35 3.39 -22.71
N GLU A 409 -4.82 2.27 -23.26
CA GLU A 409 -6.05 1.60 -22.82
C GLU A 409 -5.75 0.42 -21.90
N ASN A 410 -4.57 -0.20 -22.08
CA ASN A 410 -4.16 -1.40 -21.39
C ASN A 410 -2.79 -1.22 -20.75
N ILE A 411 -2.60 -1.87 -19.60
CA ILE A 411 -1.30 -1.97 -18.93
C ILE A 411 -0.97 -3.46 -18.81
N GLY A 412 0.12 -3.88 -19.42
CA GLY A 412 0.70 -5.19 -19.20
C GLY A 412 1.72 -5.11 -18.07
N LEU A 413 1.71 -6.10 -17.17
CA LEU A 413 2.69 -6.21 -16.09
C LEU A 413 3.44 -7.53 -16.29
N VAL A 414 4.75 -7.45 -16.33
CA VAL A 414 5.62 -8.61 -16.48
C VAL A 414 6.59 -8.69 -15.32
N VAL A 415 6.61 -9.85 -14.67
CA VAL A 415 7.62 -10.22 -13.68
C VAL A 415 8.60 -11.15 -14.39
N PRO A 416 9.89 -10.78 -14.50
CA PRO A 416 10.89 -11.62 -15.13
C PRO A 416 11.05 -12.97 -14.43
N GLY A 417 11.55 -13.96 -15.18
CA GLY A 417 11.79 -15.31 -14.67
C GLY A 417 13.12 -15.47 -13.93
N THR A 418 13.35 -16.71 -13.49
CA THR A 418 14.60 -17.19 -12.86
C THR A 418 15.83 -16.79 -13.67
N GLY A 419 16.90 -16.40 -12.98
CA GLY A 419 18.16 -15.93 -13.57
C GLY A 419 18.15 -14.45 -13.94
N THR A 420 17.03 -13.74 -13.79
CA THR A 420 17.01 -12.29 -13.96
C THR A 420 17.57 -11.62 -12.70
N ASN A 421 18.43 -10.64 -12.90
CA ASN A 421 18.97 -9.76 -11.88
C ASN A 421 19.17 -8.36 -12.48
N MET A 422 19.73 -7.42 -11.71
CA MET A 422 19.91 -6.05 -12.18
C MET A 422 20.82 -5.95 -13.42
N GLY A 423 21.83 -6.81 -13.58
CA GLY A 423 22.69 -6.80 -14.77
C GLY A 423 21.99 -7.25 -16.06
N GLY A 424 20.93 -8.06 -15.94
CA GLY A 424 20.17 -8.61 -17.08
C GLY A 424 18.79 -7.99 -17.31
N ILE A 425 18.31 -7.11 -16.41
CA ILE A 425 16.91 -6.66 -16.41
C ILE A 425 16.52 -5.90 -17.68
N LEU A 426 17.44 -5.15 -18.28
CA LEU A 426 17.16 -4.39 -19.51
C LEU A 426 16.91 -5.28 -20.74
N GLY A 427 17.43 -6.51 -20.75
CA GLY A 427 17.11 -7.51 -21.77
C GLY A 427 15.64 -7.95 -21.71
N ASN A 428 15.08 -8.05 -20.50
CA ASN A 428 13.65 -8.32 -20.31
C ASN A 428 12.80 -7.14 -20.80
N VAL A 429 13.17 -5.92 -20.45
CA VAL A 429 12.47 -4.71 -20.94
C VAL A 429 12.41 -4.69 -22.46
N ALA A 430 13.53 -4.97 -23.13
CA ALA A 430 13.59 -5.01 -24.59
C ALA A 430 12.69 -6.11 -25.18
N THR A 431 12.69 -7.31 -24.59
CA THR A 431 11.85 -8.43 -25.03
C THR A 431 10.36 -8.10 -25.06
N TYR A 432 9.88 -7.34 -24.06
CA TYR A 432 8.45 -7.04 -23.95
C TYR A 432 8.01 -5.74 -24.63
N ASP A 433 8.95 -4.91 -25.07
CA ASP A 433 8.69 -3.65 -25.80
C ASP A 433 7.97 -3.91 -27.14
N ASP A 434 8.26 -5.05 -27.79
CA ASP A 434 7.64 -5.46 -29.04
C ASP A 434 6.11 -5.54 -28.95
N PHE A 435 5.56 -6.00 -27.82
CA PHE A 435 4.10 -6.03 -27.60
C PHE A 435 3.49 -4.63 -27.61
N ALA A 436 4.17 -3.67 -26.96
CA ALA A 436 3.69 -2.31 -26.90
C ALA A 436 3.80 -1.59 -28.25
N MET A 437 4.87 -1.85 -29.01
CA MET A 437 5.03 -1.33 -30.37
C MET A 437 3.89 -1.82 -31.29
N LEU A 438 3.56 -3.10 -31.23
CA LEU A 438 2.45 -3.68 -32.02
C LEU A 438 1.09 -3.09 -31.65
N ALA A 439 0.90 -2.71 -30.39
CA ALA A 439 -0.33 -2.10 -29.88
C ALA A 439 -0.48 -0.59 -30.22
N LYS A 440 0.49 0.02 -30.91
CA LYS A 440 0.43 1.41 -31.43
C LYS A 440 -0.01 2.45 -30.39
N GLY A 441 0.51 2.34 -29.17
CA GLY A 441 0.24 3.27 -28.07
C GLY A 441 -0.98 2.94 -27.21
N SER A 442 -1.75 1.90 -27.53
CA SER A 442 -2.87 1.42 -26.71
C SER A 442 -2.46 0.54 -25.53
N LEU A 443 -1.19 0.13 -25.46
CA LEU A 443 -0.62 -0.70 -24.41
C LEU A 443 0.67 -0.05 -23.87
N SER A 444 0.77 0.02 -22.54
CA SER A 444 2.03 0.24 -21.83
C SER A 444 2.42 -1.02 -21.09
N MET A 445 3.68 -1.43 -21.22
CA MET A 445 4.24 -2.57 -20.49
C MET A 445 4.98 -2.06 -19.26
N VAL A 446 4.87 -2.81 -18.17
CA VAL A 446 5.64 -2.59 -16.95
C VAL A 446 6.47 -3.83 -16.69
N THR A 447 7.79 -3.71 -16.78
CA THR A 447 8.71 -4.74 -16.31
C THR A 447 8.98 -4.48 -14.84
N TRP A 448 8.64 -5.42 -13.98
CA TRP A 448 8.71 -5.26 -12.53
C TRP A 448 9.53 -6.36 -11.86
N MET A 449 10.45 -5.96 -10.99
CA MET A 449 11.27 -6.80 -10.14
C MET A 449 11.31 -6.15 -8.76
N GLY A 450 10.52 -6.64 -7.78
CA GLY A 450 10.42 -6.01 -6.44
C GLY A 450 11.54 -6.34 -5.45
N GLY A 451 12.58 -6.99 -5.93
CA GLY A 451 13.72 -7.51 -5.17
C GLY A 451 14.43 -8.63 -5.93
N PRO A 452 15.38 -9.36 -5.30
CA PRO A 452 16.13 -10.40 -5.98
C PRO A 452 15.22 -11.55 -6.38
N LEU A 453 15.39 -12.05 -7.60
CA LEU A 453 14.68 -13.20 -8.12
C LEU A 453 15.54 -14.46 -7.95
N PRO A 454 14.93 -15.67 -7.98
CA PRO A 454 15.69 -16.91 -7.97
C PRO A 454 16.76 -16.93 -9.06
N GLN A 455 18.00 -17.31 -8.73
CA GLN A 455 19.08 -17.41 -9.72
C GLN A 455 19.27 -18.85 -10.25
N SER A 456 18.69 -19.85 -9.56
CA SER A 456 18.76 -21.27 -9.95
C SER A 456 17.37 -21.91 -10.09
N ILE A 457 17.14 -22.60 -11.20
CA ILE A 457 15.88 -23.31 -11.48
C ILE A 457 15.69 -24.50 -10.51
N LEU A 458 16.78 -25.18 -10.13
CA LEU A 458 16.70 -26.42 -9.37
C LEU A 458 16.67 -26.19 -7.86
N THR A 459 17.36 -25.17 -7.37
CA THR A 459 17.59 -24.97 -5.92
C THR A 459 16.84 -23.78 -5.34
N GLU A 460 16.58 -22.74 -6.14
CA GLU A 460 15.96 -21.51 -5.63
C GLU A 460 14.55 -21.28 -6.16
N ALA A 461 14.28 -21.60 -7.43
CA ALA A 461 12.95 -21.41 -8.00
C ALA A 461 11.83 -22.19 -7.28
N PRO A 462 12.08 -23.38 -6.69
CA PRO A 462 11.08 -24.07 -5.87
C PRO A 462 10.86 -23.45 -4.49
N ASP A 463 11.71 -22.52 -4.02
CA ASP A 463 11.57 -21.92 -2.69
C ASP A 463 10.39 -20.92 -2.65
N PRO A 464 9.33 -21.19 -1.85
CA PRO A 464 8.19 -20.29 -1.75
C PRO A 464 8.53 -18.93 -1.11
N SER A 465 9.70 -18.78 -0.48
CA SER A 465 10.10 -17.55 0.20
C SER A 465 10.13 -16.33 -0.73
N TYR A 466 10.48 -16.53 -2.01
CA TYR A 466 10.42 -15.48 -3.04
C TYR A 466 8.98 -14.99 -3.28
N ALA A 467 8.03 -15.91 -3.44
CA ALA A 467 6.62 -15.56 -3.63
C ALA A 467 6.01 -14.92 -2.38
N ILE A 468 6.37 -15.39 -1.18
CA ILE A 468 5.91 -14.82 0.10
C ILE A 468 6.42 -13.38 0.28
N LYS A 469 7.68 -13.11 -0.08
CA LYS A 469 8.29 -11.78 0.05
C LYS A 469 7.86 -10.81 -1.04
N LEU A 470 7.80 -11.26 -2.30
CA LEU A 470 7.56 -10.40 -3.46
C LEU A 470 6.07 -10.28 -3.82
N GLY A 471 5.25 -11.29 -3.53
CA GLY A 471 3.82 -11.30 -3.83
C GLY A 471 3.05 -10.10 -3.24
N PRO A 472 3.23 -9.76 -1.95
CA PRO A 472 2.62 -8.57 -1.36
C PRO A 472 3.06 -7.27 -2.04
N LYS A 473 4.37 -7.10 -2.29
CA LYS A 473 4.92 -5.93 -2.99
C LYS A 473 4.33 -5.79 -4.40
N LEU A 474 4.21 -6.90 -5.12
CA LEU A 474 3.60 -6.95 -6.45
C LEU A 474 2.11 -6.58 -6.40
N ALA A 475 1.37 -7.04 -5.39
CA ALA A 475 -0.05 -6.71 -5.25
C ALA A 475 -0.32 -5.24 -4.89
N GLU A 476 0.67 -4.57 -4.29
CA GLU A 476 0.60 -3.15 -3.94
C GLU A 476 1.01 -2.21 -5.08
N PHE A 477 1.94 -2.65 -5.92
CA PHE A 477 2.52 -1.89 -7.02
C PHE A 477 1.53 -1.39 -8.09
N PRO A 478 0.56 -2.16 -8.61
CA PRO A 478 -0.29 -1.72 -9.72
C PRO A 478 -1.46 -0.82 -9.29
N ARG A 479 -1.76 -0.71 -7.98
CA ARG A 479 -2.90 0.10 -7.48
C ARG A 479 -2.71 1.62 -7.70
N PRO A 480 -1.51 2.21 -7.61
CA PRO A 480 -1.24 3.57 -8.04
C PRO A 480 -1.23 3.73 -9.57
N ALA A 481 -0.73 2.74 -10.31
CA ALA A 481 -0.54 2.78 -11.77
C ALA A 481 -1.86 2.85 -12.54
N THR A 482 -2.82 1.97 -12.20
CA THR A 482 -4.14 1.90 -12.85
C THR A 482 -5.00 3.15 -12.60
N ARG A 483 -4.84 3.82 -11.45
CA ARG A 483 -5.64 5.01 -11.11
C ARG A 483 -5.05 6.31 -11.66
N SER A 484 -3.71 6.41 -11.77
CA SER A 484 -3.05 7.56 -12.42
C SER A 484 -3.37 7.64 -13.91
N ALA A 485 -3.45 6.49 -14.59
CA ALA A 485 -3.92 6.38 -15.97
C ALA A 485 -5.37 6.88 -16.14
N LEU A 486 -6.26 6.56 -15.19
CA LEU A 486 -7.65 7.03 -15.15
C LEU A 486 -7.76 8.54 -14.93
N LEU A 487 -6.92 9.13 -14.08
CA LEU A 487 -6.95 10.56 -13.75
C LEU A 487 -6.40 11.46 -14.85
N HIS A 488 -5.34 11.02 -15.55
CA HIS A 488 -4.83 11.72 -16.73
C HIS A 488 -5.93 11.87 -17.81
N ARG A 489 -6.77 10.83 -17.98
CA ARG A 489 -7.95 10.86 -18.88
C ARG A 489 -9.02 11.86 -18.43
N ILE A 490 -9.21 12.05 -17.13
CA ILE A 490 -10.18 13.00 -16.54
C ILE A 490 -9.68 14.44 -16.66
N GLN A 491 -8.40 14.70 -16.41
CA GLN A 491 -7.82 16.04 -16.52
C GLN A 491 -7.78 16.52 -17.98
N GLN A 492 -7.45 15.65 -18.93
CA GLN A 492 -7.44 16.03 -20.36
C GLN A 492 -8.83 16.17 -20.97
N SER A 493 -9.81 15.36 -20.55
CA SER A 493 -11.20 15.54 -21.00
C SER A 493 -11.82 16.86 -20.51
N ARG A 494 -11.36 17.39 -19.37
CA ARG A 494 -11.72 18.75 -18.91
C ARG A 494 -11.03 19.87 -19.69
N ALA A 495 -9.82 19.63 -20.21
CA ALA A 495 -9.09 20.62 -20.99
C ALA A 495 -9.55 20.73 -22.46
N VAL A 496 -10.18 19.68 -23.02
CA VAL A 496 -10.51 19.61 -24.46
C VAL A 496 -12.01 19.80 -24.79
N GLY A 497 -12.93 19.80 -23.81
CA GLY A 497 -14.35 19.91 -24.17
C GLY A 497 -15.28 20.32 -23.03
N GLY A 498 -15.76 21.56 -23.10
CA GLY A 498 -16.94 21.99 -22.36
C GLY A 498 -18.15 21.11 -22.65
N GLY A 499 -18.76 20.58 -21.58
CA GLY A 499 -20.21 20.46 -21.45
C GLY A 499 -21.00 19.63 -22.48
N ALA A 500 -20.58 18.41 -22.84
CA ALA A 500 -21.48 17.53 -23.60
C ALA A 500 -21.39 16.01 -23.34
N PHE A 501 -20.34 15.49 -22.70
CA PHE A 501 -20.10 14.03 -22.71
C PHE A 501 -20.85 13.22 -21.64
N LEU A 502 -21.37 13.86 -20.58
CA LEU A 502 -21.95 13.17 -19.41
C LEU A 502 -23.35 12.55 -19.62
N ARG A 503 -24.05 12.83 -20.72
CA ARG A 503 -25.41 12.27 -20.95
C ARG A 503 -25.48 10.94 -21.71
N ARG A 504 -24.38 10.43 -22.27
CA ARG A 504 -24.45 9.26 -23.18
C ARG A 504 -24.10 7.90 -22.56
N TRP A 505 -23.64 7.85 -21.32
CA TRP A 505 -23.10 6.62 -20.72
C TRP A 505 -24.05 5.83 -19.82
N CYS A 506 -25.26 6.33 -19.53
CA CYS A 506 -26.19 5.65 -18.61
C CYS A 506 -27.27 4.77 -19.29
N GLY A 507 -27.21 4.54 -20.61
CA GLY A 507 -28.35 3.96 -21.36
C GLY A 507 -28.10 2.73 -22.24
N ARG A 508 -26.93 2.07 -22.20
CA ARG A 508 -26.62 0.98 -23.17
C ARG A 508 -26.16 -0.37 -22.62
N CYS A 509 -26.17 -0.60 -21.30
CA CYS A 509 -25.75 -1.89 -20.74
C CYS A 509 -26.87 -2.79 -20.21
N CYS A 510 -28.14 -2.44 -20.41
CA CYS A 510 -29.26 -3.35 -20.11
C CYS A 510 -30.12 -3.57 -21.36
N GLY A 511 -29.94 -4.72 -22.02
CA GLY A 511 -30.92 -5.29 -22.95
C GLY A 511 -30.38 -5.72 -24.32
N ALA A 512 -30.02 -7.00 -24.45
CA ALA A 512 -30.14 -7.85 -25.66
C ALA A 512 -29.48 -9.22 -25.38
N VAL A 513 -30.23 -10.22 -24.90
CA VAL A 513 -30.74 -11.37 -25.68
C VAL A 513 -29.64 -12.26 -26.28
N TRP A 514 -29.40 -13.38 -25.61
CA TRP A 514 -28.69 -14.58 -26.10
C TRP A 514 -29.55 -15.36 -27.10
N PRO A 515 -29.00 -15.89 -28.21
CA PRO A 515 -29.55 -17.06 -28.88
C PRO A 515 -28.72 -18.32 -28.61
N ARG A 516 -29.45 -19.37 -28.21
CA ARG A 516 -29.00 -20.76 -28.06
C ARG A 516 -28.40 -21.31 -29.37
N CYS A 517 -27.19 -21.85 -29.32
CA CYS A 517 -26.71 -22.80 -30.34
C CYS A 517 -27.26 -24.20 -30.02
N ARG A 518 -28.11 -24.71 -30.92
CA ARG A 518 -28.50 -26.12 -30.98
C ARG A 518 -27.42 -26.92 -31.70
N SER A 519 -27.02 -28.01 -31.07
CA SER A 519 -26.42 -29.18 -31.70
C SER A 519 -27.40 -29.84 -32.68
N SER A 520 -26.91 -30.25 -33.86
CA SER A 520 -27.44 -31.41 -34.60
C SER A 520 -26.37 -31.97 -35.56
N PRO A 521 -26.48 -33.24 -35.98
CA PRO A 521 -25.32 -34.14 -36.11
C PRO A 521 -24.92 -34.52 -37.55
N SER A 522 -23.75 -35.14 -37.64
CA SER A 522 -23.29 -36.15 -38.63
C SER A 522 -23.46 -35.87 -40.12
N ARG A 523 -22.32 -35.71 -40.81
CA ARG A 523 -21.82 -36.64 -41.84
C ARG A 523 -20.32 -36.51 -41.97
#